data_AF-A0A8J2PIX5-F1
#
_entry.id   AF-A0A8J2PIX5-F1
#
_cell.length_a   1.000
_cell.length_b   1.000
_cell.length_c   1.000
_cell.angle_alpha   90.00
_cell.angle_beta   90.00
_cell.angle_gamma   90.00
#
_symmetry.space_group_name_H-M   'P 1'
#
loop_
_entity.id
_entity.type
_entity.pdbx_description
1 polymer ?
#
loop_
_entity_poly.entity_id
_entity_poly.type
_entity_poly.pdbx_seq_one_letter_code
_entity_poly.pdbx_strand_id
1 'polypeptide(L)'
;MSTPVMESFLKSNNCFEPLDDCLHRKRILQDFEAIFNAWVRSQLGKPSNGDGPVITGMFLTLGSYELGIHGPGADVDILLLVPSQISRQDFFSDFYNLIKSKHEHQISCLRKIEKTYVPVMKFRFLGIDLDIALACFNGQVLPTTQQLLDDICLKGMDIHSVRSLNGFRDCLNIQQLIQPHTEIFRLVLRSIKLWSNRRAIYNNSVGYFSGMALTVLLAKVITEIPDVNISSWLLLQTFFAKYATWMWPNPVKLNHLEANNADAPVLQVWNPHEYSFDKADRMPILTPSYPQRNSAHTATISTRRVMVQEFKRANEIINFHGIKEEAWKEIFAPQDFFFRADFSCYIVLSAKSDLEATDTLSHWDWCAIVRSQIRRMLRDIELLDPIRTVHVCPNSYPHPDSRVKSEFHSLWFVGVAFIETCVKEDAETWLGPQVDTFSENVIRYAEDHEVILIGRTVSGRVVSATDVKTHLHPEISHGVKGWTSLKERKKGHFYI
;
A
#
# COMPACT_ATOMS: atom_id res chain seq x y z
N MET A 1 23.94 -4.40 20.03
CA MET A 1 22.68 -5.15 20.21
C MET A 1 22.50 -6.07 19.04
N SER A 2 22.14 -7.29 19.41
CA SER A 2 22.05 -8.43 18.53
C SER A 2 20.67 -8.48 17.86
N THR A 3 20.57 -9.19 16.73
CA THR A 3 19.33 -9.58 16.06
C THR A 3 18.18 -9.96 17.03
N PRO A 4 18.41 -10.71 18.13
CA PRO A 4 17.43 -10.98 19.18
C PRO A 4 16.71 -9.77 19.79
N VAL A 5 17.37 -8.62 19.98
CA VAL A 5 16.75 -7.45 20.62
C VAL A 5 15.69 -6.85 19.70
N MET A 6 16.03 -6.68 18.41
CA MET A 6 15.08 -6.21 17.39
C MET A 6 13.90 -7.18 17.27
N GLU A 7 14.16 -8.49 17.28
CA GLU A 7 13.10 -9.49 17.20
C GLU A 7 12.15 -9.43 18.42
N SER A 8 12.68 -9.35 19.63
CA SER A 8 11.88 -9.20 20.85
C SER A 8 11.02 -7.93 20.82
N PHE A 9 11.60 -6.80 20.40
CA PHE A 9 10.89 -5.54 20.24
C PHE A 9 9.76 -5.63 19.19
N LEU A 10 10.00 -6.30 18.07
CA LEU A 10 8.98 -6.48 17.04
C LEU A 10 7.86 -7.44 17.50
N LYS A 11 8.19 -8.48 18.27
CA LYS A 11 7.18 -9.36 18.90
C LYS A 11 6.29 -8.60 19.87
N SER A 12 6.85 -7.76 20.74
CA SER A 12 6.05 -6.96 21.68
C SER A 12 5.20 -5.89 21.00
N ASN A 13 5.54 -5.50 19.78
CA ASN A 13 4.76 -4.59 18.93
C ASN A 13 3.86 -5.31 17.92
N ASN A 14 3.53 -6.59 18.15
CA ASN A 14 2.59 -7.38 17.34
C ASN A 14 2.94 -7.41 15.82
N CYS A 15 4.24 -7.36 15.51
CA CYS A 15 4.72 -7.34 14.12
C CYS A 15 4.85 -8.74 13.51
N PHE A 16 4.54 -9.81 14.25
CA PHE A 16 4.57 -11.20 13.76
C PHE A 16 3.19 -11.82 13.90
N GLU A 17 2.73 -12.50 12.85
CA GLU A 17 1.52 -13.30 12.92
C GLU A 17 1.75 -14.51 13.84
N PRO A 18 0.81 -14.83 14.77
CA PRO A 18 0.89 -16.04 15.58
C PRO A 18 1.01 -17.31 14.72
N LEU A 19 1.66 -18.35 15.24
CA LEU A 19 1.89 -19.59 14.49
C LEU A 19 0.57 -20.25 14.05
N ASP A 20 -0.44 -20.28 14.92
CA ASP A 20 -1.75 -20.86 14.59
C ASP A 20 -2.45 -20.08 13.47
N ASP A 21 -2.40 -18.74 13.51
CA ASP A 21 -2.92 -17.86 12.45
C ASP A 21 -2.16 -18.12 11.12
N CYS A 22 -0.84 -18.31 11.17
CA CYS A 22 -0.02 -18.65 9.99
C CYS A 22 -0.43 -20.01 9.39
N LEU A 23 -0.63 -21.04 10.23
CA LEU A 23 -1.02 -22.38 9.80
C LEU A 23 -2.45 -22.40 9.24
N HIS A 24 -3.36 -21.66 9.87
CA HIS A 24 -4.72 -21.48 9.40
C HIS A 24 -4.74 -20.81 8.01
N ARG A 25 -3.97 -19.72 7.85
CA ARG A 25 -3.82 -19.03 6.56
C ARG A 25 -3.28 -19.94 5.47
N LYS A 26 -2.27 -20.75 5.76
CA LYS A 26 -1.71 -21.70 4.79
C LYS A 26 -2.76 -22.72 4.31
N ARG A 27 -3.57 -23.27 5.22
CA ARG A 27 -4.63 -24.22 4.88
C ARG A 27 -5.71 -23.57 4.00
N ILE A 28 -6.18 -22.39 4.37
CA ILE A 28 -7.18 -21.64 3.60
C ILE A 28 -6.70 -21.34 2.18
N LEU A 29 -5.42 -20.97 2.01
CA LEU A 29 -4.86 -20.70 0.69
C LEU A 29 -4.78 -21.98 -0.16
N GLN A 30 -4.47 -23.14 0.44
CA GLN A 30 -4.50 -24.43 -0.25
C GLN A 30 -5.91 -24.82 -0.69
N ASP A 31 -6.91 -24.61 0.16
CA ASP A 31 -8.32 -24.85 -0.17
C ASP A 31 -8.76 -23.94 -1.34
N PHE A 32 -8.37 -22.67 -1.30
CA PHE A 32 -8.70 -21.72 -2.36
C PHE A 32 -7.96 -22.02 -3.68
N GLU A 33 -6.69 -22.45 -3.62
CA GLU A 33 -5.94 -22.92 -4.78
C GLU A 33 -6.62 -24.14 -5.45
N ALA A 34 -7.23 -25.03 -4.66
CA ALA A 34 -7.98 -26.16 -5.20
C ALA A 34 -9.24 -25.69 -5.96
N ILE A 35 -9.96 -24.69 -5.44
CA ILE A 35 -11.12 -24.06 -6.12
C ILE A 35 -10.69 -23.45 -7.45
N PHE A 36 -9.60 -22.67 -7.44
CA PHE A 36 -9.02 -22.08 -8.65
C PHE A 36 -8.65 -23.13 -9.69
N ASN A 37 -7.93 -24.18 -9.30
CA ASN A 37 -7.52 -25.23 -10.23
C ASN A 37 -8.71 -26.05 -10.77
N ALA A 38 -9.77 -26.23 -9.97
CA ALA A 38 -11.01 -26.85 -10.46
C ALA A 38 -11.69 -25.98 -11.53
N TRP A 39 -11.71 -24.66 -11.33
CA TRP A 39 -12.22 -23.71 -12.34
C TRP A 39 -11.40 -23.75 -13.63
N VAL A 40 -10.06 -23.71 -13.55
CA VAL A 40 -9.19 -23.80 -14.74
C VAL A 40 -9.47 -25.07 -15.55
N ARG A 41 -9.62 -26.23 -14.89
CA ARG A 41 -9.99 -27.49 -15.56
C ARG A 41 -11.36 -27.44 -16.20
N SER A 42 -12.33 -26.78 -15.57
CA SER A 42 -13.67 -26.63 -16.14
C SER A 42 -13.69 -25.78 -17.41
N GLN A 43 -12.77 -24.82 -17.53
CA GLN A 43 -12.63 -23.95 -18.70
C GLN A 43 -11.88 -24.65 -19.86
N LEU A 44 -10.86 -25.45 -19.54
CA LEU A 44 -9.97 -26.04 -20.55
C LEU A 44 -10.34 -27.48 -20.94
N GLY A 45 -11.25 -28.12 -20.20
CA GLY A 45 -11.66 -29.51 -20.44
C GLY A 45 -10.57 -30.52 -20.06
N LYS A 46 -10.81 -31.80 -20.40
CA LYS A 46 -9.81 -32.85 -20.26
C LYS A 46 -8.81 -32.77 -21.43
N PRO A 47 -7.53 -33.13 -21.23
CA PRO A 47 -6.59 -33.24 -22.33
C PRO A 47 -7.14 -34.21 -23.39
N SER A 48 -7.05 -33.82 -24.66
CA SER A 48 -7.69 -34.51 -25.81
C SER A 48 -7.34 -36.01 -25.91
N ASN A 49 -6.23 -36.43 -25.30
CA ASN A 49 -5.69 -37.79 -25.42
C ASN A 49 -5.78 -38.62 -24.12
N GLY A 50 -6.40 -38.13 -23.04
CA GLY A 50 -6.56 -38.87 -21.78
C GLY A 50 -5.29 -39.07 -20.94
N ASP A 51 -4.11 -39.15 -21.57
CA ASP A 51 -2.78 -39.34 -20.96
C ASP A 51 -1.94 -38.04 -20.84
N GLY A 52 -2.55 -36.88 -21.10
CA GLY A 52 -1.87 -35.58 -21.00
C GLY A 52 -1.66 -35.11 -19.54
N PRO A 53 -0.69 -34.22 -19.27
CA PRO A 53 -0.50 -33.65 -17.95
C PRO A 53 -1.77 -32.93 -17.45
N VAL A 54 -2.02 -32.99 -16.14
CA VAL A 54 -3.17 -32.32 -15.52
C VAL A 54 -3.07 -30.82 -15.79
N ILE A 55 -4.06 -30.27 -16.48
CA ILE A 55 -4.12 -28.83 -16.77
C ILE A 55 -4.43 -28.09 -15.46
N THR A 56 -3.52 -27.22 -15.04
CA THR A 56 -3.65 -26.38 -13.84
C THR A 56 -3.20 -24.96 -14.14
N GLY A 57 -3.72 -24.00 -13.37
CA GLY A 57 -3.16 -22.65 -13.33
C GLY A 57 -1.94 -22.60 -12.40
N MET A 58 -1.29 -21.44 -12.28
CA MET A 58 -0.34 -21.19 -11.19
C MET A 58 -0.97 -20.24 -10.18
N PHE A 59 -0.95 -20.68 -8.92
CA PHE A 59 -1.39 -19.90 -7.77
C PHE A 59 -0.16 -19.27 -7.10
N LEU A 60 -0.01 -17.95 -7.24
CA LEU A 60 1.19 -17.25 -6.83
C LEU A 60 0.84 -16.21 -5.78
N THR A 61 1.56 -16.21 -4.66
CA THR A 61 1.43 -15.18 -3.64
C THR A 61 2.34 -14.00 -3.92
N LEU A 62 1.92 -12.80 -3.51
CA LEU A 62 2.62 -11.55 -3.76
C LEU A 62 2.89 -10.79 -2.46
N GLY A 63 3.60 -9.68 -2.61
CA GLY A 63 3.63 -8.61 -1.62
C GLY A 63 4.18 -9.05 -0.26
N SER A 64 3.54 -8.60 0.82
CA SER A 64 4.08 -8.80 2.17
C SER A 64 4.02 -10.25 2.65
N TYR A 65 3.05 -11.03 2.15
CA TYR A 65 2.94 -12.46 2.47
C TYR A 65 4.07 -13.25 1.80
N GLU A 66 4.29 -13.03 0.49
CA GLU A 66 5.37 -13.68 -0.26
C GLU A 66 6.76 -13.35 0.29
N LEU A 67 6.97 -12.10 0.70
CA LEU A 67 8.23 -11.68 1.32
C LEU A 67 8.39 -12.17 2.77
N GLY A 68 7.37 -12.79 3.37
CA GLY A 68 7.40 -13.27 4.75
C GLY A 68 7.47 -12.14 5.78
N ILE A 69 6.91 -10.97 5.46
CA ILE A 69 6.89 -9.75 6.31
C ILE A 69 5.46 -9.29 6.68
N HIS A 70 4.45 -10.12 6.42
CA HIS A 70 3.08 -9.84 6.80
C HIS A 70 2.89 -9.91 8.32
N GLY A 71 2.00 -9.07 8.85
CA GLY A 71 1.61 -9.06 10.26
C GLY A 71 0.21 -9.65 10.46
N PRO A 72 -0.27 -9.74 11.70
CA PRO A 72 -1.63 -10.19 12.00
C PRO A 72 -2.68 -9.39 11.24
N GLY A 73 -3.65 -10.09 10.63
CA GLY A 73 -4.75 -9.44 9.91
C GLY A 73 -4.36 -8.77 8.59
N ALA A 74 -3.14 -8.99 8.11
CA ALA A 74 -2.75 -8.58 6.75
C ALA A 74 -3.57 -9.34 5.69
N ASP A 75 -3.86 -8.63 4.61
CA ASP A 75 -4.37 -9.18 3.36
C ASP A 75 -3.35 -10.12 2.69
N VAL A 76 -3.84 -11.04 1.86
CA VAL A 76 -2.99 -11.83 0.95
C VAL A 76 -3.25 -11.36 -0.47
N ASP A 77 -2.21 -10.79 -1.07
CA ASP A 77 -2.17 -10.49 -2.49
C ASP A 77 -1.86 -11.78 -3.28
N ILE A 78 -2.73 -12.14 -4.21
CA ILE A 78 -2.63 -13.38 -5.02
C ILE A 78 -2.64 -13.01 -6.50
N LEU A 79 -1.76 -13.64 -7.27
CA LEU A 79 -1.78 -13.69 -8.71
C LEU A 79 -2.20 -15.09 -9.18
N LEU A 80 -3.24 -15.14 -9.99
CA LEU A 80 -3.62 -16.33 -10.74
C LEU A 80 -3.06 -16.20 -12.16
N LEU A 81 -2.10 -17.06 -12.50
CA LEU A 81 -1.58 -17.16 -13.86
C LEU A 81 -2.32 -18.29 -14.59
N VAL A 82 -2.91 -17.97 -15.73
CA VAL A 82 -3.68 -18.90 -16.55
C VAL A 82 -3.19 -18.90 -18.00
N PRO A 83 -3.35 -20.00 -18.75
CA PRO A 83 -3.07 -20.01 -20.19
C PRO A 83 -3.95 -19.01 -20.94
N SER A 84 -3.52 -18.58 -22.13
CA SER A 84 -4.20 -17.56 -22.96
C SER A 84 -5.62 -17.93 -23.39
N GLN A 85 -5.99 -19.20 -23.29
CA GLN A 85 -7.34 -19.72 -23.57
C GLN A 85 -8.37 -19.27 -22.52
N ILE A 86 -7.93 -18.88 -21.31
CA ILE A 86 -8.79 -18.31 -20.28
C ILE A 86 -8.64 -16.79 -20.33
N SER A 87 -9.74 -16.09 -20.53
CA SER A 87 -9.76 -14.64 -20.61
C SER A 87 -9.98 -13.98 -19.25
N ARG A 88 -9.65 -12.69 -19.18
CA ARG A 88 -9.97 -11.83 -18.04
C ARG A 88 -11.48 -11.68 -17.83
N GLN A 89 -12.26 -11.77 -18.90
CA GLN A 89 -13.72 -11.75 -18.82
C GLN A 89 -14.22 -12.99 -18.08
N ASP A 90 -13.72 -14.18 -18.41
CA ASP A 90 -14.09 -15.43 -17.72
C ASP A 90 -13.76 -15.37 -16.22
N PHE A 91 -12.68 -14.69 -15.83
CA PHE A 91 -12.35 -14.44 -14.43
C PHE A 91 -13.37 -13.53 -13.73
N PHE A 92 -13.77 -12.41 -14.34
CA PHE A 92 -14.72 -11.47 -13.74
C PHE A 92 -16.20 -11.84 -13.93
N SER A 93 -16.51 -12.82 -14.78
CA SER A 93 -17.85 -13.40 -14.93
C SER A 93 -17.95 -14.77 -14.27
N ASP A 94 -17.29 -15.77 -14.82
CA ASP A 94 -17.53 -17.18 -14.51
C ASP A 94 -16.92 -17.55 -13.18
N PHE A 95 -15.65 -17.17 -12.95
CA PHE A 95 -15.00 -17.42 -11.66
C PHE A 95 -15.66 -16.62 -10.55
N TYR A 96 -16.01 -15.35 -10.81
CA TYR A 96 -16.79 -14.54 -9.88
C TYR A 96 -18.12 -15.20 -9.49
N ASN A 97 -18.89 -15.68 -10.47
CA ASN A 97 -20.17 -16.35 -10.23
C ASN A 97 -20.00 -17.72 -9.56
N LEU A 98 -18.94 -18.46 -9.87
CA LEU A 98 -18.58 -19.72 -9.21
C LEU A 98 -18.34 -19.49 -7.71
N ILE A 99 -17.51 -18.51 -7.39
CA ILE A 99 -17.20 -18.08 -6.03
C ILE A 99 -18.48 -17.64 -5.32
N LYS A 100 -19.26 -16.76 -5.96
CA LYS A 100 -20.50 -16.21 -5.38
C LYS A 100 -21.56 -17.27 -5.11
N SER A 101 -21.73 -18.27 -5.99
CA SER A 101 -22.82 -19.25 -5.89
C SER A 101 -22.44 -20.51 -5.13
N LYS A 102 -21.24 -21.06 -5.33
CA LYS A 102 -20.84 -22.35 -4.74
C LYS A 102 -20.11 -22.21 -3.40
N HIS A 103 -19.61 -21.02 -3.09
CA HIS A 103 -18.81 -20.75 -1.90
C HIS A 103 -19.37 -19.60 -1.05
N GLU A 104 -20.66 -19.28 -1.17
CA GLU A 104 -21.30 -18.16 -0.47
C GLU A 104 -21.12 -18.20 1.06
N HIS A 105 -21.20 -19.39 1.68
CA HIS A 105 -21.04 -19.53 3.14
C HIS A 105 -19.61 -19.35 3.62
N GLN A 106 -18.63 -19.38 2.71
CA GLN A 106 -17.21 -19.23 3.02
C GLN A 106 -16.70 -17.81 2.73
N ILE A 107 -17.52 -16.97 2.07
CA ILE A 107 -17.08 -15.70 1.50
C ILE A 107 -17.93 -14.55 2.02
N SER A 108 -17.28 -13.42 2.31
CA SER A 108 -17.95 -12.14 2.56
C SER A 108 -17.29 -11.01 1.78
N CYS A 109 -18.03 -9.93 1.57
CA CYS A 109 -17.55 -8.69 0.95
C CYS A 109 -16.96 -8.87 -0.47
N LEU A 110 -17.50 -9.80 -1.25
CA LEU A 110 -17.06 -10.08 -2.62
C LEU A 110 -17.36 -8.92 -3.55
N ARG A 111 -16.30 -8.41 -4.21
CA ARG A 111 -16.39 -7.34 -5.20
C ARG A 111 -15.31 -7.46 -6.27
N LYS A 112 -15.61 -6.90 -7.43
CA LYS A 112 -14.69 -6.81 -8.58
C LYS A 112 -14.37 -5.34 -8.89
N ILE A 113 -13.09 -5.06 -9.12
CA ILE A 113 -12.58 -3.72 -9.43
C ILE A 113 -11.84 -3.84 -10.77
N GLU A 114 -12.57 -3.62 -11.86
CA GLU A 114 -12.09 -3.88 -13.23
C GLU A 114 -11.39 -2.65 -13.83
N LYS A 115 -11.92 -1.45 -13.61
CA LYS A 115 -11.44 -0.19 -14.17
C LYS A 115 -10.30 0.43 -13.32
N THR A 116 -9.18 -0.28 -13.16
CA THR A 116 -8.01 0.22 -12.39
C THR A 116 -6.68 -0.21 -13.02
N TYR A 117 -5.56 0.25 -12.46
CA TYR A 117 -4.21 -0.05 -12.96
C TYR A 117 -3.94 -1.56 -13.04
N VAL A 118 -4.28 -2.30 -11.97
CA VAL A 118 -4.27 -3.78 -11.88
C VAL A 118 -5.67 -4.25 -11.49
N PRO A 119 -6.48 -4.76 -12.45
CA PRO A 119 -7.80 -5.29 -12.18
C PRO A 119 -7.76 -6.39 -11.11
N VAL A 120 -8.63 -6.30 -10.11
CA VAL A 120 -8.56 -7.16 -8.92
C VAL A 120 -9.96 -7.55 -8.44
N MET A 121 -10.08 -8.77 -7.92
CA MET A 121 -11.23 -9.24 -7.15
C MET A 121 -10.87 -9.24 -5.67
N LYS A 122 -11.70 -8.62 -4.83
CA LYS A 122 -11.45 -8.50 -3.38
C LYS A 122 -12.57 -9.16 -2.61
N PHE A 123 -12.23 -9.97 -1.63
CA PHE A 123 -13.19 -10.63 -0.75
C PHE A 123 -12.52 -11.17 0.50
N ARG A 124 -13.32 -11.58 1.47
CA ARG A 124 -12.87 -12.30 2.65
C ARG A 124 -13.26 -13.76 2.53
N PHE A 125 -12.28 -14.66 2.53
CA PHE A 125 -12.48 -16.10 2.46
C PHE A 125 -12.11 -16.75 3.79
N LEU A 126 -13.08 -17.37 4.45
CA LEU A 126 -12.91 -18.04 5.76
C LEU A 126 -12.17 -17.16 6.79
N GLY A 127 -12.48 -15.87 6.82
CA GLY A 127 -11.90 -14.92 7.76
C GLY A 127 -10.64 -14.20 7.27
N ILE A 128 -10.11 -14.53 6.08
CA ILE A 128 -8.88 -13.94 5.52
C ILE A 128 -9.22 -13.04 4.33
N ASP A 129 -8.72 -11.81 4.34
CA ASP A 129 -8.87 -10.89 3.21
C ASP A 129 -7.93 -11.29 2.06
N LEU A 130 -8.50 -11.51 0.88
CA LEU A 130 -7.80 -11.88 -0.34
C LEU A 130 -8.00 -10.80 -1.41
N ASP A 131 -6.89 -10.38 -2.01
CA ASP A 131 -6.83 -9.48 -3.16
C ASP A 131 -6.28 -10.28 -4.35
N ILE A 132 -7.14 -10.62 -5.32
CA ILE A 132 -6.82 -11.57 -6.39
C ILE A 132 -6.77 -10.88 -7.75
N ALA A 133 -5.59 -10.91 -8.37
CA ALA A 133 -5.36 -10.46 -9.73
C ALA A 133 -5.20 -11.65 -10.68
N LEU A 134 -5.51 -11.45 -11.96
CA LEU A 134 -5.31 -12.44 -13.03
C LEU A 134 -4.23 -11.95 -14.01
N ALA A 135 -3.37 -12.85 -14.45
CA ALA A 135 -2.56 -12.70 -15.66
C ALA A 135 -2.83 -13.84 -16.64
N CYS A 136 -3.11 -13.49 -17.90
CA CYS A 136 -3.23 -14.41 -19.01
C CYS A 136 -1.85 -14.55 -19.66
N PHE A 137 -1.22 -15.72 -19.52
CA PHE A 137 0.07 -16.01 -20.11
C PHE A 137 -0.09 -16.34 -21.60
N ASN A 138 0.77 -15.75 -22.44
CA ASN A 138 0.77 -16.00 -23.88
C ASN A 138 1.48 -17.32 -24.23
N GLY A 139 0.87 -18.44 -23.85
CA GLY A 139 1.37 -19.78 -24.12
C GLY A 139 0.41 -20.86 -23.61
N GLN A 140 0.44 -22.03 -24.26
CA GLN A 140 -0.40 -23.16 -23.86
C GLN A 140 0.08 -23.85 -22.58
N VAL A 141 1.39 -23.80 -22.33
CA VAL A 141 2.03 -24.36 -21.13
C VAL A 141 2.53 -23.20 -20.29
N LEU A 142 2.17 -23.19 -19.01
CA LEU A 142 2.62 -22.17 -18.08
C LEU A 142 4.12 -22.32 -17.75
N PRO A 143 4.84 -21.21 -17.58
CA PRO A 143 6.27 -21.23 -17.28
C PRO A 143 6.54 -21.67 -15.84
N THR A 144 7.74 -22.15 -15.57
CA THR A 144 8.23 -22.30 -14.19
C THR A 144 8.46 -20.94 -13.52
N THR A 145 8.46 -20.91 -12.19
CA THR A 145 8.78 -19.70 -11.41
C THR A 145 10.12 -19.06 -11.81
N GLN A 146 11.12 -19.87 -12.13
CA GLN A 146 12.43 -19.36 -12.57
C GLN A 146 12.35 -18.69 -13.95
N GLN A 147 11.55 -19.25 -14.87
CA GLN A 147 11.34 -18.66 -16.20
C GLN A 147 10.57 -17.33 -16.15
N LEU A 148 9.78 -17.10 -15.10
CA LEU A 148 9.09 -15.82 -14.88
C LEU A 148 10.05 -14.67 -14.57
N LEU A 149 11.32 -14.93 -14.24
CA LEU A 149 12.31 -13.86 -14.08
C LEU A 149 12.77 -13.27 -15.42
N ASP A 150 12.77 -14.06 -16.49
CA ASP A 150 13.15 -13.61 -17.83
C ASP A 150 12.06 -12.70 -18.43
N ASP A 151 12.45 -11.53 -18.93
CA ASP A 151 11.56 -10.57 -19.56
C ASP A 151 10.84 -11.13 -20.80
N ILE A 152 11.38 -12.18 -21.44
CA ILE A 152 10.71 -12.91 -22.53
C ILE A 152 9.32 -13.40 -22.10
N CYS A 153 9.12 -13.76 -20.83
CA CYS A 153 7.83 -14.27 -20.37
C CYS A 153 6.67 -13.28 -20.58
N LEU A 154 6.96 -11.98 -20.74
CA LEU A 154 5.98 -10.93 -20.99
C LEU A 154 5.52 -10.84 -22.45
N LYS A 155 6.19 -11.55 -23.38
CA LYS A 155 5.97 -11.40 -24.82
C LYS A 155 4.54 -11.76 -25.23
N GLY A 156 3.81 -10.78 -25.77
CA GLY A 156 2.44 -10.94 -26.24
C GLY A 156 1.37 -10.99 -25.14
N MET A 157 1.73 -10.71 -23.89
CA MET A 157 0.76 -10.51 -22.81
C MET A 157 0.13 -9.12 -22.91
N ASP A 158 -1.15 -8.99 -22.54
CA ASP A 158 -1.79 -7.68 -22.40
C ASP A 158 -1.21 -6.89 -21.22
N ILE A 159 -1.35 -5.56 -21.26
CA ILE A 159 -0.74 -4.66 -20.27
C ILE A 159 -1.24 -4.94 -18.84
N HIS A 160 -2.48 -5.39 -18.63
CA HIS A 160 -2.97 -5.73 -17.30
C HIS A 160 -2.32 -7.02 -16.80
N SER A 161 -2.14 -8.03 -17.66
CA SER A 161 -1.42 -9.25 -17.31
C SER A 161 0.05 -8.99 -16.99
N VAL A 162 0.72 -8.12 -17.74
CA VAL A 162 2.09 -7.66 -17.42
C VAL A 162 2.15 -7.00 -16.05
N ARG A 163 1.22 -6.07 -15.75
CA ARG A 163 1.19 -5.37 -14.45
C ARG A 163 0.90 -6.32 -13.28
N SER A 164 -0.05 -7.24 -13.44
CA SER A 164 -0.37 -8.25 -12.43
C SER A 164 0.83 -9.17 -12.17
N LEU A 165 1.51 -9.62 -13.23
CA LEU A 165 2.67 -10.51 -13.14
C LEU A 165 3.89 -9.84 -12.50
N ASN A 166 4.12 -8.56 -12.80
CA ASN A 166 5.27 -7.84 -12.24
C ASN A 166 5.27 -7.76 -10.71
N GLY A 167 4.10 -7.77 -10.05
CA GLY A 167 4.04 -7.87 -8.59
C GLY A 167 4.76 -9.11 -8.05
N PHE A 168 4.68 -10.24 -8.77
CA PHE A 168 5.33 -11.49 -8.39
C PHE A 168 6.82 -11.47 -8.74
N ARG A 169 7.13 -11.02 -9.96
CA ARG A 169 8.50 -10.91 -10.45
C ARG A 169 9.34 -10.00 -9.56
N ASP A 170 8.74 -8.93 -9.03
CA ASP A 170 9.40 -8.04 -8.09
C ASP A 170 9.78 -8.74 -6.78
N CYS A 171 8.87 -9.55 -6.24
CA CYS A 171 9.16 -10.36 -5.06
C CYS A 171 10.31 -11.35 -5.32
N LEU A 172 10.29 -12.07 -6.45
CA LEU A 172 11.35 -13.01 -6.81
C LEU A 172 12.71 -12.34 -6.99
N ASN A 173 12.75 -11.22 -7.71
CA ASN A 173 13.98 -10.46 -7.93
C ASN A 173 14.56 -9.98 -6.59
N ILE A 174 13.73 -9.45 -5.70
CA ILE A 174 14.17 -9.06 -4.35
C ILE A 174 14.68 -10.27 -3.56
N GLN A 175 13.95 -11.40 -3.59
CA GLN A 175 14.35 -12.62 -2.89
C GLN A 175 15.71 -13.13 -3.39
N GLN A 176 16.02 -13.04 -4.68
CA GLN A 176 17.35 -13.39 -5.21
C GLN A 176 18.44 -12.42 -4.75
N LEU A 177 18.16 -11.12 -4.75
CA LEU A 177 19.11 -10.09 -4.36
C LEU A 177 19.52 -10.13 -2.89
N ILE A 178 18.64 -10.61 -2.00
CA ILE A 178 18.88 -10.59 -0.55
C ILE A 178 19.53 -11.86 0.00
N GLN A 179 19.76 -12.90 -0.82
CA GLN A 179 20.41 -14.12 -0.35
C GLN A 179 21.91 -13.88 -0.02
N PRO A 180 22.45 -14.50 1.03
CA PRO A 180 21.82 -15.43 1.98
C PRO A 180 21.09 -14.77 3.18
N HIS A 181 20.96 -13.44 3.21
CA HIS A 181 20.53 -12.64 4.37
C HIS A 181 19.01 -12.46 4.51
N THR A 182 18.21 -13.38 3.98
CA THR A 182 16.75 -13.26 3.92
C THR A 182 16.11 -12.97 5.29
N GLU A 183 16.52 -13.67 6.34
CA GLU A 183 15.93 -13.51 7.67
C GLU A 183 16.28 -12.16 8.31
N ILE A 184 17.52 -11.69 8.14
CA ILE A 184 17.95 -10.37 8.61
C ILE A 184 17.20 -9.27 7.85
N PHE A 185 17.07 -9.42 6.53
CA PHE A 185 16.32 -8.50 5.69
C PHE A 185 14.85 -8.40 6.12
N ARG A 186 14.18 -9.54 6.31
CA ARG A 186 12.78 -9.60 6.79
C ARG A 186 12.61 -8.89 8.12
N LEU A 187 13.52 -9.12 9.06
CA LEU A 187 13.48 -8.51 10.38
C LEU A 187 13.60 -6.98 10.30
N VAL A 188 14.57 -6.48 9.54
CA VAL A 188 14.78 -5.03 9.35
C VAL A 188 13.62 -4.41 8.60
N LEU A 189 13.09 -5.07 7.56
CA LEU A 189 11.94 -4.56 6.82
C LEU A 189 10.68 -4.47 7.69
N ARG A 190 10.43 -5.45 8.58
CA ARG A 190 9.36 -5.36 9.59
C ARG A 190 9.55 -4.14 10.50
N SER A 191 10.78 -3.87 10.94
CA SER A 191 11.08 -2.66 11.72
C SER A 191 10.82 -1.38 10.93
N ILE A 192 11.30 -1.26 9.69
CA ILE A 192 11.08 -0.06 8.87
C ILE A 192 9.59 0.15 8.59
N LYS A 193 8.83 -0.93 8.39
CA LYS A 193 7.37 -0.86 8.29
C LYS A 193 6.73 -0.37 9.59
N LEU A 194 7.13 -0.89 10.75
CA LEU A 194 6.64 -0.38 12.05
C LEU A 194 6.98 1.11 12.24
N TRP A 195 8.22 1.51 11.97
CA TRP A 195 8.68 2.90 12.02
C TRP A 195 7.82 3.80 11.14
N SER A 196 7.69 3.48 9.86
CA SER A 196 6.92 4.31 8.92
C SER A 196 5.44 4.43 9.29
N ASN A 197 4.84 3.38 9.85
CA ASN A 197 3.48 3.45 10.39
C ASN A 197 3.40 4.36 11.62
N ARG A 198 4.29 4.17 12.61
CA ARG A 198 4.35 4.98 13.84
C ARG A 198 4.63 6.45 13.54
N ARG A 199 5.45 6.72 12.53
CA ARG A 199 5.83 8.07 12.08
C ARG A 199 4.86 8.68 11.07
N ALA A 200 3.73 8.02 10.80
CA ALA A 200 2.67 8.50 9.92
C ALA A 200 3.14 8.83 8.49
N ILE A 201 4.04 8.00 7.95
CA ILE A 201 4.62 8.12 6.60
C ILE A 201 4.49 6.81 5.81
N TYR A 202 3.44 6.03 6.08
CA TYR A 202 3.10 4.80 5.37
C TYR A 202 1.66 4.87 4.88
N ASN A 203 1.45 5.11 3.59
CA ASN A 203 0.20 4.95 2.82
C ASN A 203 0.39 5.61 1.44
N ASN A 204 0.63 4.79 0.41
CA ASN A 204 0.88 5.28 -0.95
C ASN A 204 -0.27 6.10 -1.54
N SER A 205 -1.53 5.82 -1.17
CA SER A 205 -2.69 6.52 -1.74
C SER A 205 -2.72 8.02 -1.42
N VAL A 206 -2.09 8.44 -0.32
CA VAL A 206 -2.01 9.84 0.10
C VAL A 206 -0.60 10.44 -0.06
N GLY A 207 0.29 9.76 -0.79
CA GLY A 207 1.60 10.31 -1.15
C GLY A 207 2.79 9.91 -0.27
N TYR A 208 2.63 8.90 0.59
CA TYR A 208 3.73 8.35 1.40
C TYR A 208 4.24 7.02 0.87
N PHE A 209 5.11 6.33 1.64
CA PHE A 209 5.68 5.06 1.21
C PHE A 209 4.62 3.97 1.00
N SER A 210 4.84 3.17 -0.03
CA SER A 210 4.27 1.83 -0.20
C SER A 210 5.16 0.77 0.45
N GLY A 211 4.62 -0.44 0.65
CA GLY A 211 5.42 -1.59 1.08
C GLY A 211 6.59 -1.85 0.12
N MET A 212 6.32 -1.88 -1.19
CA MET A 212 7.35 -2.09 -2.22
C MET A 212 8.42 -0.99 -2.20
N ALA A 213 8.06 0.28 -2.01
CA ALA A 213 9.03 1.37 -1.91
C ALA A 213 10.02 1.12 -0.75
N LEU A 214 9.53 0.76 0.44
CA LEU A 214 10.40 0.43 1.58
C LEU A 214 11.27 -0.80 1.32
N THR A 215 10.71 -1.82 0.67
CA THR A 215 11.45 -3.04 0.28
C THR A 215 12.60 -2.72 -0.66
N VAL A 216 12.37 -1.94 -1.72
CA VAL A 216 13.42 -1.52 -2.66
C VAL A 216 14.47 -0.67 -1.97
N LEU A 217 14.06 0.27 -1.12
CA LEU A 217 15.00 1.11 -0.37
C LEU A 217 15.93 0.26 0.51
N LEU A 218 15.41 -0.75 1.21
CA LEU A 218 16.23 -1.65 2.02
C LEU A 218 17.07 -2.59 1.16
N ALA A 219 16.52 -3.11 0.05
CA ALA A 219 17.26 -3.96 -0.88
C ALA A 219 18.47 -3.21 -1.44
N LYS A 220 18.34 -1.91 -1.73
CA LYS A 220 19.47 -1.10 -2.20
C LYS A 220 20.58 -1.01 -1.16
N VAL A 221 20.21 -0.89 0.11
CA VAL A 221 21.17 -0.85 1.22
C VAL A 221 21.92 -2.17 1.34
N ILE A 222 21.22 -3.31 1.30
CA ILE A 222 21.87 -4.61 1.45
C ILE A 222 22.80 -4.94 0.28
N THR A 223 22.47 -4.51 -0.95
CA THR A 223 23.31 -4.75 -2.14
C THR A 223 24.60 -3.93 -2.18
N GLU A 224 24.73 -2.90 -1.33
CA GLU A 224 25.90 -2.00 -1.32
C GLU A 224 26.81 -2.20 -0.10
N ILE A 225 26.37 -2.98 0.88
CA ILE A 225 27.17 -3.30 2.06
C ILE A 225 27.97 -4.57 1.76
N PRO A 226 29.28 -4.63 2.12
CA PRO A 226 30.04 -5.86 2.01
C PRO A 226 29.37 -7.01 2.78
N ASP A 227 29.36 -8.20 2.16
CA ASP A 227 28.62 -9.38 2.66
C ASP A 227 29.04 -9.82 4.08
N VAL A 228 30.27 -9.49 4.48
CA VAL A 228 30.85 -9.86 5.76
C VAL A 228 30.25 -9.00 6.90
N ASN A 229 29.69 -9.66 7.91
CA ASN A 229 29.13 -9.05 9.14
C ASN A 229 27.84 -8.22 8.95
N ILE A 230 27.01 -8.56 7.96
CA ILE A 230 25.66 -7.98 7.86
C ILE A 230 24.87 -8.30 9.14
N SER A 231 24.38 -7.26 9.81
CA SER A 231 23.56 -7.36 11.00
C SER A 231 22.32 -6.49 10.86
N SER A 232 21.26 -6.81 11.60
CA SER A 232 20.01 -6.06 11.53
C SER A 232 20.19 -4.57 11.91
N TRP A 233 21.05 -4.29 12.90
CA TRP A 233 21.38 -2.92 13.27
C TRP A 233 22.16 -2.18 12.17
N LEU A 234 23.18 -2.81 11.59
CA LEU A 234 23.97 -2.20 10.53
C LEU A 234 23.07 -1.80 9.35
N LEU A 235 22.18 -2.71 8.90
CA LEU A 235 21.24 -2.40 7.84
C LEU A 235 20.31 -1.23 8.20
N LEU A 236 19.78 -1.20 9.43
CA LEU A 236 18.89 -0.13 9.88
C LEU A 236 19.61 1.23 9.95
N GLN A 237 20.82 1.26 10.51
CA GLN A 237 21.65 2.46 10.58
C GLN A 237 22.01 2.97 9.19
N THR A 238 22.50 2.10 8.30
CA THR A 238 22.86 2.48 6.95
C THR A 238 21.64 2.93 6.15
N PHE A 239 20.48 2.31 6.34
CA PHE A 239 19.22 2.73 5.73
C PHE A 239 18.87 4.19 6.08
N PHE A 240 18.85 4.55 7.36
CA PHE A 240 18.53 5.92 7.76
C PHE A 240 19.59 6.93 7.33
N ALA A 241 20.88 6.60 7.50
CA ALA A 241 21.98 7.48 7.08
C ALA A 241 21.95 7.76 5.56
N LYS A 242 21.72 6.71 4.76
CA LYS A 242 21.68 6.81 3.29
C LYS A 242 20.53 7.71 2.84
N TYR A 243 19.32 7.49 3.33
CA TYR A 243 18.14 8.23 2.84
C TYR A 243 17.92 9.58 3.52
N ALA A 244 18.60 9.87 4.63
CA ALA A 244 18.70 11.21 5.20
C ALA A 244 19.49 12.19 4.31
N THR A 245 20.44 11.66 3.52
CA THR A 245 21.35 12.44 2.67
C THR A 245 21.16 12.21 1.17
N TRP A 246 20.25 11.30 0.78
CA TRP A 246 19.97 11.00 -0.62
C TRP A 246 19.49 12.26 -1.38
N MET A 247 20.14 12.52 -2.52
CA MET A 247 19.88 13.69 -3.37
C MET A 247 18.64 13.50 -4.25
N TRP A 248 17.45 13.58 -3.65
CA TRP A 248 16.18 13.53 -4.39
C TRP A 248 16.08 14.70 -5.40
N PRO A 249 15.59 14.49 -6.64
CA PRO A 249 14.84 13.33 -7.12
C PRO A 249 15.70 12.28 -7.86
N ASN A 250 16.98 12.10 -7.53
CA ASN A 250 17.76 11.00 -8.13
C ASN A 250 17.07 9.64 -7.84
N PRO A 251 16.90 8.77 -8.84
CA PRO A 251 16.15 7.53 -8.67
C PRO A 251 16.93 6.50 -7.86
N VAL A 252 16.25 5.85 -6.92
CA VAL A 252 16.75 4.63 -6.28
C VAL A 252 16.45 3.45 -7.19
N LYS A 253 17.51 2.76 -7.63
CA LYS A 253 17.47 1.56 -8.48
C LYS A 253 18.45 0.51 -7.94
N LEU A 254 18.12 -0.78 -8.08
CA LEU A 254 18.91 -1.87 -7.49
C LEU A 254 20.15 -2.28 -8.30
N ASN A 255 20.24 -1.91 -9.58
CA ASN A 255 21.29 -2.27 -10.55
C ASN A 255 21.36 -3.77 -10.90
N HIS A 256 21.81 -4.03 -12.15
CA HIS A 256 21.84 -5.29 -12.91
C HIS A 256 20.50 -5.98 -13.20
N LEU A 257 19.51 -5.20 -13.66
CA LEU A 257 18.47 -5.74 -14.52
C LEU A 257 18.46 -4.89 -15.80
N GLU A 258 19.57 -4.93 -16.53
CA GLU A 258 19.55 -4.53 -17.94
C GLU A 258 18.56 -5.46 -18.64
N ALA A 259 17.67 -4.90 -19.46
CA ALA A 259 16.83 -5.66 -20.36
C ALA A 259 17.73 -6.33 -21.41
N ASN A 260 18.47 -7.36 -21.00
CA ASN A 260 19.53 -8.00 -21.80
C ASN A 260 18.98 -9.01 -22.80
N ASN A 261 17.69 -8.88 -23.15
CA ASN A 261 17.07 -9.76 -24.11
C ASN A 261 16.46 -8.96 -25.25
N ALA A 262 17.12 -8.97 -26.42
CA ALA A 262 16.60 -8.35 -27.64
C ALA A 262 15.21 -8.89 -28.04
N ASP A 263 14.85 -10.08 -27.55
CA ASP A 263 13.55 -10.72 -27.79
C ASP A 263 12.45 -10.32 -26.79
N ALA A 264 12.79 -9.57 -25.73
CA ALA A 264 11.82 -9.06 -24.76
C ALA A 264 10.87 -8.03 -25.42
N PRO A 265 9.59 -7.96 -24.99
CA PRO A 265 8.67 -6.99 -25.56
C PRO A 265 9.11 -5.57 -25.21
N VAL A 266 9.01 -4.63 -26.16
CA VAL A 266 9.28 -3.20 -25.92
C VAL A 266 8.09 -2.58 -25.16
N LEU A 267 8.31 -2.33 -23.87
CA LEU A 267 7.32 -1.80 -22.94
C LEU A 267 7.85 -0.49 -22.36
N GLN A 268 6.92 0.42 -22.05
CA GLN A 268 7.28 1.70 -21.45
C GLN A 268 7.87 1.50 -20.05
N VAL A 269 9.14 1.87 -19.91
CA VAL A 269 9.86 1.98 -18.63
C VAL A 269 9.79 3.41 -18.09
N TRP A 270 9.99 3.57 -16.79
CA TRP A 270 10.17 4.89 -16.18
C TRP A 270 11.38 5.61 -16.81
N ASN A 271 11.16 6.76 -17.43
CA ASN A 271 12.20 7.53 -18.11
C ASN A 271 11.94 9.05 -18.01
N PRO A 272 12.64 9.78 -17.13
CA PRO A 272 12.43 11.21 -16.91
C PRO A 272 12.98 12.09 -18.05
N HIS A 273 13.75 11.53 -18.97
CA HIS A 273 14.25 12.24 -20.15
C HIS A 273 13.23 12.24 -21.30
N GLU A 274 12.42 11.17 -21.40
CA GLU A 274 11.39 11.03 -22.42
C GLU A 274 10.01 11.50 -21.95
N TYR A 275 9.67 11.25 -20.69
CA TYR A 275 8.31 11.44 -20.18
C TYR A 275 8.22 12.56 -19.14
N SER A 276 7.37 13.55 -19.42
CA SER A 276 7.19 14.73 -18.56
C SER A 276 6.60 14.38 -17.18
N PHE A 277 5.74 13.37 -17.10
CA PHE A 277 5.19 12.89 -15.82
C PHE A 277 6.26 12.21 -14.95
N ASP A 278 7.17 11.43 -15.55
CA ASP A 278 8.29 10.83 -14.82
C ASP A 278 9.29 11.89 -14.35
N LYS A 279 9.52 12.93 -15.17
CA LYS A 279 10.32 14.10 -14.77
C LYS A 279 9.73 14.86 -13.58
N ALA A 280 8.40 14.81 -13.41
CA ALA A 280 7.72 15.47 -12.30
C ALA A 280 7.78 14.69 -10.97
N ASP A 281 8.25 13.43 -11.00
CA ASP A 281 8.35 12.60 -9.80
C ASP A 281 9.27 13.23 -8.74
N ARG A 282 8.81 13.23 -7.49
CA ARG A 282 9.53 13.89 -6.39
C ARG A 282 10.48 12.96 -5.65
N MET A 283 10.19 11.65 -5.64
CA MET A 283 10.92 10.63 -4.89
C MET A 283 10.93 9.29 -5.66
N PRO A 284 11.61 9.20 -6.82
CA PRO A 284 11.56 8.00 -7.65
C PRO A 284 12.26 6.80 -6.98
N ILE A 285 11.49 5.75 -6.74
CA ILE A 285 11.95 4.46 -6.17
C ILE A 285 11.49 3.36 -7.12
N LEU A 286 12.40 2.83 -7.93
CA LEU A 286 12.05 1.99 -9.07
C LEU A 286 11.88 0.53 -8.67
N THR A 287 10.79 -0.10 -9.11
CA THR A 287 10.61 -1.55 -9.00
C THR A 287 11.77 -2.28 -9.71
N PRO A 288 12.18 -3.46 -9.23
CA PRO A 288 13.28 -4.20 -9.84
C PRO A 288 12.94 -4.71 -11.23
N SER A 289 11.77 -5.28 -11.43
CA SER A 289 11.44 -6.01 -12.67
C SER A 289 11.09 -5.07 -13.81
N TYR A 290 11.49 -5.45 -15.01
CA TYR A 290 11.05 -4.77 -16.23
C TYR A 290 9.55 -5.02 -16.51
N PRO A 291 8.82 -4.04 -17.07
CA PRO A 291 9.20 -2.64 -17.17
C PRO A 291 9.18 -1.96 -15.79
N GLN A 292 10.27 -1.29 -15.42
CA GLN A 292 10.42 -0.65 -14.13
C GLN A 292 9.45 0.53 -13.98
N ARG A 293 8.85 0.66 -12.79
CA ARG A 293 7.91 1.72 -12.44
C ARG A 293 8.29 2.35 -11.11
N ASN A 294 7.87 3.61 -10.93
CA ASN A 294 8.06 4.30 -9.66
C ASN A 294 7.03 3.84 -8.60
N SER A 295 7.52 3.16 -7.55
CA SER A 295 6.73 2.69 -6.39
C SER A 295 6.29 3.81 -5.44
N ALA A 296 6.77 5.04 -5.64
CA ALA A 296 6.44 6.24 -4.89
C ALA A 296 6.00 7.40 -5.82
N HIS A 297 5.36 7.08 -6.94
CA HIS A 297 4.79 8.04 -7.91
C HIS A 297 3.69 8.96 -7.32
N THR A 298 3.27 8.70 -6.09
CA THR A 298 2.30 9.53 -5.36
C THR A 298 2.93 10.61 -4.50
N ALA A 299 4.24 10.58 -4.30
CA ALA A 299 4.94 11.55 -3.45
C ALA A 299 4.79 12.98 -4.01
N THR A 300 4.37 13.90 -3.14
CA THR A 300 4.28 15.34 -3.43
C THR A 300 5.53 16.05 -2.90
N ILE A 301 5.64 17.37 -3.10
CA ILE A 301 6.74 18.16 -2.52
C ILE A 301 6.70 18.05 -0.98
N SER A 302 5.51 18.16 -0.41
CA SER A 302 5.28 18.15 1.03
C SER A 302 5.48 16.77 1.65
N THR A 303 4.90 15.71 1.08
CA THR A 303 5.06 14.36 1.65
C THR A 303 6.50 13.87 1.54
N ARG A 304 7.20 14.16 0.44
CA ARG A 304 8.65 13.91 0.32
C ARG A 304 9.42 14.61 1.44
N ARG A 305 9.11 15.88 1.71
CA ARG A 305 9.79 16.65 2.77
C ARG A 305 9.60 15.99 4.14
N VAL A 306 8.37 15.57 4.47
CA VAL A 306 8.06 14.85 5.71
C VAL A 306 8.84 13.53 5.78
N MET A 307 8.85 12.74 4.72
CA MET A 307 9.60 11.47 4.67
C MET A 307 11.11 11.68 4.87
N VAL A 308 11.70 12.69 4.23
CA VAL A 308 13.13 13.03 4.39
C VAL A 308 13.43 13.53 5.82
N GLN A 309 12.54 14.32 6.42
CA GLN A 309 12.69 14.77 7.82
C GLN A 309 12.69 13.59 8.79
N GLU A 310 11.82 12.60 8.58
CA GLU A 310 11.77 11.41 9.45
C GLU A 310 13.01 10.51 9.26
N PHE A 311 13.60 10.42 8.06
CA PHE A 311 14.91 9.78 7.88
C PHE A 311 16.02 10.52 8.64
N LYS A 312 16.07 11.85 8.52
CA LYS A 312 17.07 12.68 9.24
C LYS A 312 16.93 12.53 10.75
N ARG A 313 15.71 12.62 11.28
CA ARG A 313 15.40 12.40 12.69
C ARG A 313 15.90 11.03 13.18
N ALA A 314 15.57 9.95 12.46
CA ALA A 314 16.01 8.61 12.84
C ALA A 314 17.55 8.48 12.82
N ASN A 315 18.21 9.07 11.81
CA ASN A 315 19.67 9.09 11.72
C ASN A 315 20.32 9.87 12.87
N GLU A 316 19.77 11.02 13.25
CA GLU A 316 20.23 11.83 14.39
C GLU A 316 20.11 11.06 15.71
N ILE A 317 18.97 10.41 15.96
CA ILE A 317 18.75 9.56 17.15
C ILE A 317 19.76 8.41 17.19
N ILE A 318 19.99 7.73 16.06
CA ILE A 318 20.98 6.66 15.95
C ILE A 318 22.40 7.17 16.23
N ASN A 319 22.78 8.33 15.70
CA ASN A 319 24.12 8.87 15.91
C ASN A 319 24.33 9.34 17.36
N PHE A 320 23.29 9.82 18.03
CA PHE A 320 23.37 10.28 19.41
C PHE A 320 23.38 9.14 20.43
N HIS A 321 22.43 8.20 20.34
CA HIS A 321 22.32 7.09 21.30
C HIS A 321 23.13 5.86 20.91
N GLY A 322 23.40 5.68 19.61
CA GLY A 322 23.98 4.48 19.05
C GLY A 322 23.13 3.25 19.33
N ILE A 323 23.83 2.19 19.68
CA ILE A 323 23.40 0.91 20.25
C ILE A 323 22.09 0.80 21.03
N LYS A 324 21.70 1.84 21.77
CA LYS A 324 21.05 1.71 23.09
C LYS A 324 19.52 1.64 23.00
N GLU A 325 18.87 1.21 24.09
CA GLU A 325 17.41 0.99 24.13
C GLU A 325 16.65 2.32 23.95
N GLU A 326 17.23 3.43 24.39
CA GLU A 326 16.69 4.78 24.20
C GLU A 326 16.53 5.11 22.71
N ALA A 327 17.49 4.72 21.87
CA ALA A 327 17.41 4.91 20.43
C ALA A 327 16.14 4.27 19.85
N TRP A 328 15.84 3.04 20.28
CA TRP A 328 14.67 2.29 19.84
C TRP A 328 13.38 2.98 20.28
N LYS A 329 13.28 3.34 21.56
CA LYS A 329 12.09 4.02 22.09
C LYS A 329 11.79 5.30 21.30
N GLU A 330 12.82 6.06 20.96
CA GLU A 330 12.66 7.31 20.22
C GLU A 330 12.39 7.10 18.72
N ILE A 331 13.13 6.24 18.02
CA ILE A 331 12.93 5.99 16.58
C ILE A 331 11.48 5.55 16.31
N PHE A 332 10.98 4.61 17.11
CA PHE A 332 9.66 3.99 16.93
C PHE A 332 8.53 4.70 17.71
N ALA A 333 8.81 5.82 18.38
CA ALA A 333 7.78 6.62 19.02
C ALA A 333 6.72 7.07 18.00
N PRO A 334 5.41 6.98 18.31
CA PRO A 334 4.36 7.57 17.47
C PRO A 334 4.61 9.05 17.18
N GLN A 335 4.18 9.51 16.01
CA GLN A 335 4.18 10.95 15.70
C GLN A 335 3.03 11.65 16.42
N ASP A 336 3.31 12.79 17.04
CA ASP A 336 2.32 13.63 17.72
C ASP A 336 1.59 14.56 16.72
N PHE A 337 1.01 13.99 15.65
CA PHE A 337 0.45 14.74 14.50
C PHE A 337 -0.49 15.89 14.92
N PHE A 338 -1.41 15.64 15.85
CA PHE A 338 -2.40 16.62 16.33
C PHE A 338 -1.88 17.63 17.36
N PHE A 339 -0.62 17.48 17.80
CA PHE A 339 0.01 18.33 18.81
C PHE A 339 1.22 19.08 18.26
N ARG A 340 1.40 19.05 16.94
CA ARG A 340 2.48 19.76 16.27
C ARG A 340 2.28 21.27 16.37
N ALA A 341 3.22 21.94 17.02
CA ALA A 341 3.19 23.39 17.20
C ALA A 341 3.37 24.18 15.88
N ASP A 342 3.91 23.55 14.83
CA ASP A 342 4.13 24.20 13.55
C ASP A 342 2.89 24.21 12.63
N PHE A 343 1.82 23.47 12.99
CA PHE A 343 0.55 23.55 12.28
C PHE A 343 -0.27 24.72 12.80
N SER A 344 -0.68 25.60 11.87
CA SER A 344 -1.50 26.76 12.20
C SER A 344 -3.00 26.42 12.15
N CYS A 345 -3.39 25.53 11.24
CA CYS A 345 -4.75 25.03 11.11
C CYS A 345 -4.72 23.59 10.58
N TYR A 346 -5.89 22.96 10.56
CA TYR A 346 -6.11 21.66 9.94
C TYR A 346 -7.26 21.74 8.94
N ILE A 347 -7.20 20.96 7.88
CA ILE A 347 -8.35 20.64 7.05
C ILE A 347 -8.90 19.30 7.54
N VAL A 348 -10.19 19.27 7.85
CA VAL A 348 -10.92 18.06 8.23
C VAL A 348 -11.80 17.64 7.05
N LEU A 349 -11.45 16.54 6.42
CA LEU A 349 -12.25 15.94 5.34
C LEU A 349 -13.17 14.87 5.92
N SER A 350 -14.37 14.78 5.40
CA SER A 350 -15.45 13.93 5.90
C SER A 350 -16.05 13.13 4.76
N ALA A 351 -16.21 11.82 4.96
CA ALA A 351 -16.95 10.93 4.06
C ALA A 351 -18.03 10.21 4.86
N LYS A 352 -19.26 10.22 4.34
CA LYS A 352 -20.40 9.54 4.94
C LYS A 352 -21.08 8.61 3.96
N SER A 353 -21.64 7.52 4.48
CA SER A 353 -22.61 6.70 3.75
C SER A 353 -23.73 6.20 4.66
N ASP A 354 -24.96 6.17 4.16
CA ASP A 354 -26.10 5.63 4.90
C ASP A 354 -25.95 4.11 5.15
N LEU A 355 -26.49 3.61 6.27
CA LEU A 355 -26.46 2.17 6.58
C LEU A 355 -27.35 1.34 5.63
N GLU A 356 -28.43 1.93 5.12
CA GLU A 356 -29.44 1.26 4.28
C GLU A 356 -29.19 1.43 2.78
N ALA A 357 -28.03 1.96 2.37
CA ALA A 357 -27.68 2.10 0.96
C ALA A 357 -27.76 0.71 0.28
N THR A 358 -28.73 0.57 -0.64
CA THR A 358 -29.15 -0.71 -1.23
C THR A 358 -28.24 -1.22 -2.34
N ASP A 359 -27.15 -0.51 -2.64
CA ASP A 359 -26.21 -0.91 -3.68
C ASP A 359 -25.06 -1.78 -3.15
N THR A 360 -24.21 -2.24 -4.05
CA THR A 360 -23.07 -3.13 -3.74
C THR A 360 -21.84 -2.41 -3.19
N LEU A 361 -21.84 -1.07 -3.10
CA LEU A 361 -20.65 -0.29 -2.77
C LEU A 361 -20.56 -0.02 -1.26
N SER A 362 -19.65 -0.69 -0.59
CA SER A 362 -19.48 -0.51 0.86
C SER A 362 -18.95 0.89 1.22
N HIS A 363 -19.17 1.33 2.47
CA HIS A 363 -18.55 2.56 3.00
C HIS A 363 -17.02 2.56 2.82
N TRP A 364 -16.39 1.39 2.87
CA TRP A 364 -14.96 1.25 2.66
C TRP A 364 -14.51 1.61 1.26
N ASP A 365 -15.31 1.25 0.26
CA ASP A 365 -15.04 1.56 -1.14
C ASP A 365 -15.28 3.06 -1.39
N TRP A 366 -16.32 3.64 -0.77
CA TRP A 366 -16.50 5.10 -0.76
C TRP A 366 -15.30 5.82 -0.16
N CYS A 367 -14.82 5.37 1.01
CA CYS A 367 -13.61 5.88 1.63
C CYS A 367 -12.36 5.70 0.75
N ALA A 368 -12.30 4.64 -0.08
CA ALA A 368 -11.20 4.44 -1.02
C ALA A 368 -11.21 5.47 -2.15
N ILE A 369 -12.39 5.80 -2.69
CA ILE A 369 -12.56 6.87 -3.69
C ILE A 369 -12.14 8.21 -3.10
N VAL A 370 -12.69 8.60 -1.95
CA VAL A 370 -12.36 9.87 -1.25
C VAL A 370 -10.85 9.97 -1.02
N ARG A 371 -10.24 8.92 -0.45
CA ARG A 371 -8.80 8.87 -0.15
C ARG A 371 -7.93 9.02 -1.40
N SER A 372 -8.37 8.45 -2.54
CA SER A 372 -7.61 8.53 -3.80
C SER A 372 -7.49 9.96 -4.34
N GLN A 373 -8.41 10.85 -3.98
CA GLN A 373 -8.43 12.24 -4.42
C GLN A 373 -7.65 13.18 -3.50
N ILE A 374 -7.38 12.79 -2.24
CA ILE A 374 -6.69 13.66 -1.26
C ILE A 374 -5.35 14.15 -1.81
N ARG A 375 -4.58 13.27 -2.47
CA ARG A 375 -3.30 13.63 -3.09
C ARG A 375 -3.42 14.78 -4.10
N ARG A 376 -4.52 14.86 -4.85
CA ARG A 376 -4.73 15.96 -5.82
C ARG A 376 -4.81 17.29 -5.07
N MET A 377 -5.68 17.36 -4.07
CA MET A 377 -5.81 18.53 -3.19
C MET A 377 -4.48 18.92 -2.52
N LEU A 378 -3.67 17.95 -2.06
CA LEU A 378 -2.35 18.26 -1.48
C LEU A 378 -1.40 18.93 -2.47
N ARG A 379 -1.44 18.53 -3.76
CA ARG A 379 -0.63 19.14 -4.81
C ARG A 379 -1.07 20.57 -5.13
N ASP A 380 -2.35 20.83 -5.05
CA ASP A 380 -2.89 22.17 -5.32
C ASP A 380 -2.55 23.10 -4.14
N ILE A 381 -2.73 22.64 -2.91
CA ILE A 381 -2.41 23.41 -1.68
C ILE A 381 -0.91 23.70 -1.56
N GLU A 382 -0.03 22.74 -1.85
CA GLU A 382 1.41 22.94 -1.66
C GLU A 382 2.05 23.96 -2.62
N LEU A 383 1.32 24.41 -3.64
CA LEU A 383 1.73 25.43 -4.59
C LEU A 383 1.23 26.84 -4.24
N LEU A 384 0.34 26.96 -3.25
CA LEU A 384 -0.17 28.25 -2.81
C LEU A 384 0.91 29.00 -2.01
N ASP A 385 1.15 30.26 -2.35
CA ASP A 385 1.80 31.22 -1.45
C ASP A 385 0.69 31.71 -0.50
N PRO A 386 0.77 31.51 0.84
CA PRO A 386 1.97 31.32 1.67
C PRO A 386 2.09 29.95 2.39
N ILE A 387 1.77 28.86 1.71
CA ILE A 387 1.86 27.51 2.30
C ILE A 387 3.32 27.05 2.33
N ARG A 388 3.84 26.82 3.55
CA ARG A 388 5.16 26.22 3.74
C ARG A 388 5.08 24.72 3.51
N THR A 389 4.19 24.01 4.20
CA THR A 389 4.05 22.55 4.14
C THR A 389 2.62 22.13 4.40
N VAL A 390 2.12 21.15 3.65
CA VAL A 390 0.85 20.47 3.90
C VAL A 390 1.09 19.00 4.26
N HIS A 391 0.51 18.52 5.36
CA HIS A 391 0.81 17.22 5.93
C HIS A 391 -0.49 16.44 6.18
N VAL A 392 -0.75 15.43 5.36
CA VAL A 392 -1.90 14.52 5.54
C VAL A 392 -1.61 13.45 6.59
N CYS A 393 -2.56 13.18 7.47
CA CYS A 393 -2.53 11.99 8.31
C CYS A 393 -2.89 10.75 7.45
N PRO A 394 -2.06 9.69 7.40
CA PRO A 394 -2.29 8.54 6.52
C PRO A 394 -3.58 7.76 6.80
N ASN A 395 -4.06 7.81 8.04
CA ASN A 395 -5.17 7.02 8.52
C ASN A 395 -6.44 7.87 8.59
N SER A 396 -7.58 7.22 8.30
CA SER A 396 -8.89 7.78 8.60
C SER A 396 -9.31 7.42 10.02
N TYR A 397 -10.15 8.27 10.60
CA TYR A 397 -10.72 8.10 11.93
C TYR A 397 -12.25 8.09 11.84
N PRO A 398 -12.96 7.29 12.64
CA PRO A 398 -14.41 7.41 12.70
C PRO A 398 -14.79 8.73 13.37
N HIS A 399 -15.90 9.32 12.92
CA HIS A 399 -16.44 10.51 13.57
C HIS A 399 -16.89 10.19 15.01
N PRO A 400 -16.73 11.10 15.99
CA PRO A 400 -17.12 10.86 17.38
C PRO A 400 -18.58 10.36 17.54
N ASP A 401 -19.50 10.94 16.77
CA ASP A 401 -20.93 10.63 16.82
C ASP A 401 -21.38 9.46 15.92
N SER A 402 -20.45 8.74 15.28
CA SER A 402 -20.78 7.70 14.28
C SER A 402 -21.57 6.51 14.86
N ARG A 403 -21.80 6.47 16.18
CA ARG A 403 -22.59 5.43 16.87
C ARG A 403 -24.05 5.82 17.09
N VAL A 404 -24.37 7.11 16.99
CA VAL A 404 -25.68 7.66 17.36
C VAL A 404 -26.57 7.87 16.14
N LYS A 405 -25.95 8.09 14.98
CA LYS A 405 -26.63 8.27 13.70
C LYS A 405 -26.50 6.99 12.90
N SER A 406 -27.56 6.58 12.21
CA SER A 406 -27.61 5.44 11.27
C SER A 406 -26.80 5.71 10.00
N GLU A 407 -25.57 6.20 10.15
CA GLU A 407 -24.62 6.52 9.08
C GLU A 407 -23.22 5.99 9.42
N PHE A 408 -22.50 5.50 8.42
CA PHE A 408 -21.06 5.35 8.51
C PHE A 408 -20.39 6.70 8.26
N HIS A 409 -19.43 7.09 9.10
CA HIS A 409 -18.78 8.40 9.00
C HIS A 409 -17.29 8.30 9.28
N SER A 410 -16.46 8.66 8.29
CA SER A 410 -15.00 8.66 8.38
C SER A 410 -14.40 10.03 8.11
N LEU A 411 -13.34 10.35 8.83
CA LEU A 411 -12.63 11.63 8.82
C LEU A 411 -11.17 11.44 8.42
N TRP A 412 -10.63 12.41 7.67
CA TRP A 412 -9.20 12.58 7.42
C TRP A 412 -8.76 13.96 7.86
N PHE A 413 -7.49 14.07 8.24
CA PHE A 413 -6.93 15.29 8.76
C PHE A 413 -5.70 15.69 7.96
N VAL A 414 -5.60 16.96 7.61
CA VAL A 414 -4.45 17.53 6.91
C VAL A 414 -3.97 18.75 7.71
N GLY A 415 -2.80 18.67 8.30
CA GLY A 415 -2.16 19.79 8.99
C GLY A 415 -1.52 20.75 8.00
N VAL A 416 -1.66 22.05 8.24
CA VAL A 416 -1.14 23.10 7.36
C VAL A 416 -0.20 24.01 8.14
N ALA A 417 1.02 24.17 7.62
CA ALA A 417 2.00 25.12 8.11
C ALA A 417 2.18 26.25 7.10
N PHE A 418 1.96 27.49 7.54
CA PHE A 418 2.16 28.71 6.75
C PHE A 418 3.63 29.17 6.87
N ILE A 419 4.06 30.01 5.94
CA ILE A 419 5.32 30.76 6.06
C ILE A 419 5.19 31.74 7.25
N GLU A 420 6.22 31.83 8.09
CA GLU A 420 6.18 32.52 9.40
C GLU A 420 5.75 33.99 9.35
N THR A 421 5.92 34.65 8.21
CA THR A 421 5.62 36.07 7.99
C THR A 421 4.15 36.36 7.65
N CYS A 422 3.30 35.34 7.51
CA CYS A 422 1.92 35.52 7.04
C CYS A 422 0.90 35.52 8.19
N VAL A 423 -0.10 36.40 8.09
CA VAL A 423 -1.20 36.49 9.06
C VAL A 423 -2.05 35.23 8.96
N LYS A 424 -2.11 34.47 10.06
CA LYS A 424 -2.79 33.17 10.14
C LYS A 424 -4.33 33.28 10.14
N GLU A 425 -4.87 34.47 10.35
CA GLU A 425 -6.30 34.72 10.58
C GLU A 425 -7.19 34.51 9.34
N ASP A 426 -6.59 34.24 8.18
CA ASP A 426 -7.32 34.08 6.92
C ASP A 426 -7.14 32.71 6.24
N ALA A 427 -6.86 31.66 7.02
CA ALA A 427 -6.63 30.31 6.48
C ALA A 427 -7.81 29.77 5.64
N GLU A 428 -9.05 30.14 6.01
CA GLU A 428 -10.26 29.77 5.25
C GLU A 428 -10.25 30.36 3.83
N THR A 429 -9.80 31.60 3.66
CA THR A 429 -9.76 32.25 2.34
C THR A 429 -8.81 31.54 1.37
N TRP A 430 -7.69 31.01 1.86
CA TRP A 430 -6.74 30.27 1.04
C TRP A 430 -7.16 28.82 0.79
N LEU A 431 -7.68 28.16 1.83
CA LEU A 431 -7.87 26.70 1.83
C LEU A 431 -9.31 26.28 1.50
N GLY A 432 -10.32 27.09 1.84
CA GLY A 432 -11.74 26.83 1.55
C GLY A 432 -12.00 26.49 0.08
N PRO A 433 -11.52 27.30 -0.88
CA PRO A 433 -11.68 26.97 -2.31
C PRO A 433 -11.06 25.63 -2.72
N GLN A 434 -9.95 25.22 -2.08
CA GLN A 434 -9.29 23.93 -2.34
C GLN A 434 -10.10 22.76 -1.78
N VAL A 435 -10.76 22.97 -0.63
CA VAL A 435 -11.64 21.99 0.01
C VAL A 435 -12.93 21.78 -0.79
N ASP A 436 -13.50 22.85 -1.32
CA ASP A 436 -14.66 22.79 -2.21
C ASP A 436 -14.32 22.05 -3.50
N THR A 437 -13.21 22.45 -4.15
CA THR A 437 -12.68 21.79 -5.35
C THR A 437 -12.40 20.30 -5.12
N PHE A 438 -11.88 19.94 -3.95
CA PHE A 438 -11.70 18.53 -3.57
C PHE A 438 -13.02 17.76 -3.53
N SER A 439 -14.04 18.32 -2.90
CA SER A 439 -15.35 17.69 -2.76
C SER A 439 -16.01 17.48 -4.12
N GLU A 440 -15.96 18.50 -5.00
CA GLU A 440 -16.43 18.41 -6.38
C GLU A 440 -15.68 17.34 -7.19
N ASN A 441 -14.36 17.28 -7.07
CA ASN A 441 -13.54 16.30 -7.79
C ASN A 441 -13.81 14.86 -7.34
N VAL A 442 -14.14 14.65 -6.07
CA VAL A 442 -14.55 13.33 -5.56
C VAL A 442 -15.89 12.92 -6.17
N ILE A 443 -16.87 13.82 -6.19
CA ILE A 443 -18.19 13.60 -6.78
C ILE A 443 -18.05 13.27 -8.27
N ARG A 444 -17.34 14.11 -9.03
CA ARG A 444 -17.09 13.91 -10.46
C ARG A 444 -16.39 12.58 -10.74
N TYR A 445 -15.35 12.25 -9.96
CA TYR A 445 -14.65 10.97 -10.11
C TYR A 445 -15.59 9.78 -9.86
N ALA A 446 -16.47 9.86 -8.87
CA ALA A 446 -17.43 8.81 -8.57
C ALA A 446 -18.44 8.64 -9.73
N GLU A 447 -18.97 9.74 -10.26
CA GLU A 447 -19.88 9.74 -11.42
C GLU A 447 -19.23 9.16 -12.68
N ASP A 448 -17.99 9.56 -12.98
CA ASP A 448 -17.20 9.04 -14.12
C ASP A 448 -16.96 7.51 -14.02
N HIS A 449 -17.05 6.96 -12.81
CA HIS A 449 -16.90 5.53 -12.52
C HIS A 449 -18.23 4.84 -12.20
N GLU A 450 -19.36 5.47 -12.56
CA GLU A 450 -20.72 4.91 -12.44
C GLU A 450 -21.08 4.55 -10.98
N VAL A 451 -20.50 5.26 -10.02
CA VAL A 451 -20.81 5.08 -8.60
C VAL A 451 -22.10 5.81 -8.26
N ILE A 452 -23.03 5.10 -7.63
CA ILE A 452 -24.29 5.68 -7.13
C ILE A 452 -23.98 6.55 -5.90
N LEU A 453 -24.36 7.83 -5.97
CA LEU A 453 -24.09 8.79 -4.89
C LEU A 453 -25.22 8.92 -3.86
N ILE A 454 -26.38 8.29 -4.09
CA ILE A 454 -27.51 8.33 -3.15
C ILE A 454 -27.06 7.80 -1.78
N GLY A 455 -27.31 8.59 -0.73
CA GLY A 455 -26.88 8.27 0.63
C GLY A 455 -25.38 8.38 0.88
N ARG A 456 -24.60 8.97 -0.04
CA ARG A 456 -23.15 9.19 0.12
C ARG A 456 -22.84 10.68 0.03
N THR A 457 -22.01 11.15 0.96
CA THR A 457 -21.55 12.54 0.96
C THR A 457 -20.06 12.63 1.24
N VAL A 458 -19.46 13.67 0.69
CA VAL A 458 -18.10 14.13 0.97
C VAL A 458 -18.14 15.61 1.27
N SER A 459 -17.38 16.05 2.25
CA SER A 459 -17.22 17.46 2.57
C SER A 459 -15.87 17.70 3.24
N GLY A 460 -15.48 18.96 3.37
CA GLY A 460 -14.38 19.34 4.24
C GLY A 460 -14.63 20.68 4.90
N ARG A 461 -13.75 21.02 5.83
CA ARG A 461 -13.74 22.32 6.52
C ARG A 461 -12.34 22.64 7.01
N VAL A 462 -11.98 23.91 7.12
CA VAL A 462 -10.78 24.33 7.83
C VAL A 462 -11.13 24.53 9.30
N VAL A 463 -10.25 24.09 10.19
CA VAL A 463 -10.38 24.24 11.63
C VAL A 463 -9.09 24.81 12.20
N SER A 464 -9.21 25.66 13.22
CA SER A 464 -8.06 26.15 13.95
C SER A 464 -7.27 25.00 14.59
N ALA A 465 -5.98 25.21 14.87
CA ALA A 465 -5.18 24.20 15.58
C ALA A 465 -5.71 23.89 16.99
N THR A 466 -6.40 24.82 17.64
CA THR A 466 -7.01 24.61 18.96
C THR A 466 -8.26 23.76 18.88
N ASP A 467 -9.04 23.88 17.81
CA ASP A 467 -10.37 23.25 17.70
C ASP A 467 -10.33 21.86 17.08
N VAL A 468 -9.22 21.45 16.45
CA VAL A 468 -9.09 20.12 15.81
C VAL A 468 -9.43 18.97 16.77
N LYS A 469 -9.14 19.13 18.06
CA LYS A 469 -9.37 18.11 19.08
C LYS A 469 -10.85 17.80 19.31
N THR A 470 -11.74 18.74 19.01
CA THR A 470 -13.21 18.54 19.14
C THR A 470 -13.74 17.57 18.08
N HIS A 471 -12.98 17.35 17.00
CA HIS A 471 -13.33 16.44 15.91
C HIS A 471 -12.73 15.03 16.09
N LEU A 472 -11.95 14.83 17.16
CA LEU A 472 -11.33 13.55 17.48
C LEU A 472 -12.17 12.78 18.48
N HIS A 473 -12.22 11.45 18.33
CA HIS A 473 -12.79 10.59 19.35
C HIS A 473 -12.06 10.80 20.70
N PRO A 474 -12.75 10.78 21.86
CA PRO A 474 -12.15 11.08 23.16
C PRO A 474 -10.86 10.33 23.47
N GLU A 475 -10.76 9.06 23.10
CA GLU A 475 -9.54 8.25 23.28
C GLU A 475 -8.31 8.81 22.53
N ILE A 476 -8.51 9.47 21.39
CA ILE A 476 -7.44 10.11 20.61
C ILE A 476 -7.13 11.49 21.19
N SER A 477 -8.14 12.25 21.61
CA SER A 477 -7.98 13.61 22.13
C SER A 477 -7.23 13.68 23.47
N HIS A 478 -7.31 12.62 24.29
CA HIS A 478 -6.60 12.50 25.57
C HIS A 478 -5.14 12.00 25.43
N GLY A 479 -4.62 11.88 24.20
CA GLY A 479 -3.23 11.54 23.96
C GLY A 479 -2.89 10.07 24.25
N VAL A 480 -3.86 9.15 24.15
CA VAL A 480 -3.56 7.72 24.19
C VAL A 480 -2.72 7.36 22.96
N LYS A 481 -1.40 7.31 23.17
CA LYS A 481 -0.41 6.93 22.16
C LYS A 481 -0.71 5.51 21.67
N GLY A 482 -1.18 5.39 20.43
CA GLY A 482 -1.45 4.09 19.81
C GLY A 482 -2.90 3.83 19.41
N TRP A 483 -3.70 4.86 19.13
CA TRP A 483 -4.98 4.63 18.47
C TRP A 483 -4.74 4.07 17.07
N THR A 484 -4.95 2.77 16.94
CA THR A 484 -4.66 2.04 15.73
C THR A 484 -5.78 2.21 14.73
N SER A 485 -5.39 2.29 13.46
CA SER A 485 -6.31 2.56 12.36
C SER A 485 -7.49 1.60 12.36
N LEU A 486 -8.58 1.99 11.69
CA LEU A 486 -9.73 1.15 11.37
C LEU A 486 -9.37 -0.26 10.84
N LYS A 487 -8.17 -0.49 10.27
CA LYS A 487 -7.68 -1.83 9.89
C LYS A 487 -7.39 -2.76 11.07
N GLU A 488 -6.96 -2.25 12.22
CA GLU A 488 -6.65 -3.09 13.40
C GLU A 488 -7.89 -3.45 14.23
N ARG A 489 -9.01 -2.74 14.03
CA ARG A 489 -10.31 -3.09 14.62
C ARG A 489 -11.02 -4.26 13.92
N LYS A 490 -10.41 -4.88 12.90
CA LYS A 490 -10.90 -6.08 12.21
C LYS A 490 -11.11 -7.32 13.11
N LYS A 491 -10.61 -7.32 14.36
CA LYS A 491 -10.68 -8.46 15.28
C LYS A 491 -11.83 -8.44 16.30
N GLY A 492 -12.78 -7.50 16.24
CA GLY A 492 -13.89 -7.50 17.19
C GLY A 492 -15.21 -7.04 16.60
N HIS A 493 -16.20 -7.92 16.62
CA HIS A 493 -17.66 -7.76 16.52
C HIS A 493 -18.25 -6.34 16.54
N PHE A 494 -17.94 -5.50 15.56
CA PHE A 494 -18.65 -4.26 15.31
C PHE A 494 -18.72 -4.08 13.80
N TYR A 495 -19.93 -3.79 13.31
CA TYR A 495 -20.38 -3.75 11.92
C TYR A 495 -20.81 -5.12 11.37
N ILE A 496 -22.06 -5.47 11.71
CA ILE A 496 -22.93 -6.33 10.89
C ILE A 496 -23.16 -5.62 9.55
#